data_AF-F0W015-F1
#
_entry.id   AF-F0W015-F1
#
_cell.length_a   1.000
_cell.length_b   1.000
_cell.length_c   1.000
_cell.angle_alpha   90.00
_cell.angle_beta   90.00
_cell.angle_gamma   90.00
#
_symmetry.space_group_name_H-M   'P 1'
#
loop_
_entity.id
_entity.type
_entity.pdbx_description
1 polymer ?
#
loop_
_entity_poly.entity_id
_entity_poly.type
_entity_poly.pdbx_seq_one_letter_code
_entity_poly.pdbx_strand_id
1 'polypeptide(L)'
;MLTMASETYTSVASPIQYAARRAFVIDCIELNAYKERCRRTLQLVCRWCCYQLEKISVTLQVPQGGFYLFPSFATHRKALKNRSIFTDRDFCERLLQSTGVAVLPGSCFGRDPAELYVRIAFVDFKGDLALYLIDSMPKVLKWDDIDGFIQSVCPNLDVAIRKLSKWVLYSPDNLGESVNR
;
A
#
# COMPACT_ATOMS: atom_id res chain seq x y z
N MET A 1 -5.84 38.66 3.10
CA MET A 1 -7.21 38.99 2.66
C MET A 1 -7.62 38.17 1.42
N LEU A 2 -6.79 38.05 0.37
CA LEU A 2 -7.07 37.19 -0.80
C LEU A 2 -7.28 35.70 -0.46
N THR A 3 -6.43 35.12 0.38
CA THR A 3 -6.57 33.71 0.81
C THR A 3 -7.85 33.49 1.61
N MET A 4 -8.23 34.43 2.48
CA MET A 4 -9.49 34.37 3.20
C MET A 4 -10.69 34.51 2.27
N ALA A 5 -10.64 35.41 1.28
CA ALA A 5 -11.71 35.56 0.29
C ALA A 5 -11.85 34.33 -0.62
N SER A 6 -10.74 33.68 -0.98
CA SER A 6 -10.72 32.41 -1.72
C SER A 6 -11.47 31.32 -0.95
N GLU A 7 -11.15 31.14 0.33
CA GLU A 7 -11.78 30.13 1.19
C GLU A 7 -13.21 30.50 1.64
N THR A 8 -13.63 31.77 1.52
CA THR A 8 -14.94 32.25 2.03
C THR A 8 -15.98 32.46 0.93
N TYR A 9 -15.61 32.93 -0.26
CA TYR A 9 -16.56 33.35 -1.31
C TYR A 9 -16.33 32.71 -2.68
N THR A 10 -15.28 31.91 -2.85
CA THR A 10 -15.00 31.31 -4.15
C THR A 10 -15.79 30.02 -4.30
N SER A 11 -16.55 29.92 -5.39
CA SER A 11 -17.20 28.67 -5.76
C SER A 11 -16.16 27.67 -6.27
N VAL A 12 -16.40 26.38 -6.03
CA VAL A 12 -15.59 25.30 -6.59
C VAL A 12 -15.48 25.47 -8.11
N ALA A 13 -14.31 25.22 -8.72
CA ALA A 13 -14.14 25.36 -10.16
C ALA A 13 -15.22 24.58 -10.93
N SER A 14 -15.83 25.19 -11.94
CA SER A 14 -16.95 24.60 -12.67
C SER A 14 -16.71 23.16 -13.16
N PRO A 15 -15.53 22.77 -13.70
CA PRO A 15 -15.28 21.37 -14.08
C PRO A 15 -15.47 20.35 -12.95
N ILE A 16 -15.08 20.71 -11.72
CA ILE A 16 -15.28 19.86 -10.53
C ILE A 16 -16.76 19.79 -10.18
N GLN A 17 -17.51 20.89 -10.31
CA GLN A 17 -18.97 20.88 -10.11
C GLN A 17 -19.67 19.97 -11.13
N TYR A 18 -19.27 20.03 -12.41
CA TYR A 18 -19.79 19.15 -13.46
C TYR A 18 -19.47 17.67 -13.19
N ALA A 19 -18.23 17.38 -12.77
CA ALA A 19 -17.82 16.03 -12.38
C ALA A 19 -18.61 15.52 -11.16
N ALA A 20 -18.78 16.35 -10.12
CA ALA A 20 -19.57 16.02 -8.95
C ALA A 20 -21.03 15.73 -9.32
N ARG A 21 -21.65 16.58 -10.14
CA ARG A 21 -23.01 16.36 -10.65
C ARG A 21 -23.13 15.02 -11.35
N ARG A 22 -22.12 14.61 -12.14
CA ARG A 22 -22.10 13.30 -12.78
C ARG A 22 -21.91 12.17 -11.75
N ALA A 23 -20.98 12.32 -10.82
CA ALA A 23 -20.64 11.30 -9.83
C ALA A 23 -21.79 10.99 -8.84
N PHE A 24 -22.63 11.98 -8.55
CA PHE A 24 -23.77 11.86 -7.63
C PHE A 24 -25.11 11.56 -8.30
N VAL A 25 -25.12 11.17 -9.59
CA VAL A 25 -26.34 10.66 -10.23
C VAL A 25 -26.74 9.34 -9.57
N ILE A 26 -27.91 9.32 -8.94
CA ILE A 26 -28.49 8.14 -8.28
C ILE A 26 -28.77 7.06 -9.33
N ASP A 27 -28.54 5.79 -8.97
CA ASP A 27 -28.81 4.61 -9.79
C ASP A 27 -28.19 4.58 -11.20
N CYS A 28 -27.09 5.32 -11.40
CA CYS A 28 -26.35 5.26 -12.65
C CYS A 28 -25.64 3.90 -12.82
N ILE A 29 -26.16 3.06 -13.72
CA ILE A 29 -25.68 1.69 -13.98
C ILE A 29 -24.19 1.68 -14.34
N GLU A 30 -23.76 2.56 -15.25
CA GLU A 30 -22.36 2.67 -15.69
C GLU A 30 -21.40 2.96 -14.51
N LEU A 31 -21.75 3.96 -13.68
CA LEU A 31 -20.94 4.33 -12.51
C LEU A 31 -20.96 3.25 -11.44
N ASN A 32 -22.07 2.56 -11.24
CA ASN A 32 -22.15 1.44 -10.32
C ASN A 32 -21.23 0.29 -10.77
N ALA A 33 -21.26 -0.08 -12.05
CA ALA A 33 -20.36 -1.08 -12.61
C ALA A 33 -18.88 -0.65 -12.54
N TYR A 34 -18.58 0.62 -12.77
CA TYR A 34 -17.23 1.16 -12.61
C TYR A 34 -16.74 1.07 -11.16
N LYS A 35 -17.55 1.53 -10.19
CA LYS A 35 -17.23 1.46 -8.76
C LYS A 35 -16.99 0.03 -8.30
N GLU A 36 -17.79 -0.92 -8.77
CA GLU A 36 -17.63 -2.33 -8.40
C GLU A 36 -16.29 -2.89 -8.91
N ARG A 37 -15.90 -2.59 -10.15
CA ARG A 37 -14.59 -2.98 -10.69
C ARG A 37 -13.43 -2.37 -9.92
N CYS A 38 -13.53 -1.08 -9.55
CA CYS A 38 -12.54 -0.43 -8.69
C CYS A 38 -12.44 -1.10 -7.31
N ARG A 39 -13.58 -1.40 -6.66
CA ARG A 39 -13.63 -2.06 -5.36
C ARG A 39 -13.00 -3.45 -5.40
N ARG A 40 -13.37 -4.26 -6.39
CA ARG A 40 -12.81 -5.60 -6.59
C ARG A 40 -11.30 -5.56 -6.82
N THR A 41 -10.83 -4.63 -7.65
CA THR A 41 -9.40 -4.42 -7.91
C THR A 41 -8.65 -4.03 -6.64
N LEU A 42 -9.10 -3.00 -5.93
CA LEU A 42 -8.45 -2.54 -4.70
C LEU A 42 -8.45 -3.62 -3.61
N GLN A 43 -9.55 -4.37 -3.48
CA GLN A 43 -9.63 -5.47 -2.52
C GLN A 43 -8.64 -6.58 -2.84
N LEU A 44 -8.48 -6.93 -4.12
CA LEU A 44 -7.53 -7.94 -4.58
C LEU A 44 -6.09 -7.54 -4.26
N VAL A 45 -5.71 -6.32 -4.65
CA VAL A 45 -4.37 -5.77 -4.42
C VAL A 45 -4.08 -5.65 -2.93
N CYS A 46 -5.05 -5.17 -2.15
CA CYS A 46 -4.93 -5.07 -0.70
C CYS A 46 -4.69 -6.44 -0.06
N ARG A 47 -5.48 -7.46 -0.41
CA ARG A 47 -5.34 -8.83 0.12
C ARG A 47 -3.96 -9.42 -0.18
N TRP A 48 -3.48 -9.23 -1.40
CA TRP A 48 -2.15 -9.70 -1.78
C TRP A 48 -1.06 -9.01 -0.96
N CYS A 49 -1.12 -7.68 -0.80
CA CYS A 49 -0.12 -6.96 0.01
C CYS A 49 -0.16 -7.38 1.49
N CYS A 50 -1.36 -7.52 2.08
CA CYS A 50 -1.52 -8.03 3.45
C CYS A 50 -0.86 -9.40 3.60
N TYR A 51 -1.16 -10.33 2.68
CA TYR A 51 -0.60 -11.67 2.69
C TYR A 51 0.94 -11.68 2.61
N GLN A 52 1.55 -10.87 1.74
CA GLN A 52 3.01 -10.78 1.64
C GLN A 52 3.67 -10.25 2.93
N LEU A 53 3.02 -9.32 3.63
CA LEU A 53 3.51 -8.77 4.90
C LEU A 53 3.30 -9.76 6.06
N GLU A 54 2.15 -10.43 6.12
CA GLU A 54 1.87 -11.46 7.12
C GLU A 54 2.85 -12.64 7.04
N LYS A 55 3.25 -13.04 5.82
CA LYS A 55 4.26 -14.09 5.59
C LYS A 55 5.60 -13.82 6.25
N ILE A 56 5.96 -12.54 6.42
CA ILE A 56 7.18 -12.12 7.10
C ILE A 56 6.92 -11.73 8.55
N SER A 57 5.81 -12.17 9.14
CA SER A 57 5.43 -11.91 10.53
C SER A 57 5.30 -10.41 10.87
N VAL A 58 4.90 -9.58 9.91
CA VAL A 58 4.54 -8.17 10.16
C VAL A 58 3.12 -8.11 10.69
N THR A 59 2.90 -7.33 11.76
CA THR A 59 1.58 -7.16 12.36
C THR A 59 0.80 -6.10 11.60
N LEU A 60 -0.39 -6.44 11.09
CA LEU A 60 -1.30 -5.48 10.48
C LEU A 60 -2.76 -5.89 10.66
N GLN A 61 -3.67 -4.94 10.48
CA GLN A 61 -5.10 -5.19 10.38
C GLN A 61 -5.49 -5.16 8.90
N VAL A 62 -6.29 -6.13 8.47
CA VAL A 62 -6.80 -6.15 7.09
C VAL A 62 -7.72 -4.93 6.89
N PRO A 63 -7.38 -3.99 5.99
CA PRO A 63 -8.20 -2.81 5.78
C PRO A 63 -9.57 -3.19 5.20
N GLN A 64 -10.62 -2.53 5.71
CA GLN A 64 -11.98 -2.66 5.19
C GLN A 64 -12.27 -1.67 4.05
N GLY A 65 -11.37 -0.71 3.81
CA GLY A 65 -11.52 0.31 2.79
C GLY A 65 -10.29 1.21 2.68
N GLY A 66 -10.37 2.18 1.77
CA GLY A 66 -9.26 3.05 1.44
C GLY A 66 -8.23 2.37 0.54
N PHE A 67 -7.02 2.91 0.55
CA PHE A 67 -5.93 2.53 -0.35
C PHE A 67 -4.56 2.49 0.34
N TYR A 68 -4.58 2.31 1.67
CA TYR A 68 -3.39 2.24 2.49
C TYR A 68 -3.41 1.03 3.42
N LEU A 69 -2.23 0.46 3.68
CA LEU A 69 -1.96 -0.42 4.80
C LEU A 69 -1.31 0.37 5.93
N PHE A 70 -1.51 -0.08 7.16
CA PHE A 70 -0.85 0.49 8.34
C PHE A 70 -0.18 -0.58 9.22
N PRO A 71 0.82 -1.31 8.68
CA PRO A 71 1.55 -2.34 9.42
C PRO A 71 2.48 -1.78 10.49
N SER A 72 2.74 -2.58 11.53
CA SER A 72 3.85 -2.40 12.48
C SER A 72 4.93 -3.46 12.25
N PHE A 73 6.18 -2.99 12.21
CA PHE A 73 7.38 -3.81 12.12
C PHE A 73 8.00 -4.13 13.48
N ALA A 74 7.25 -3.93 14.57
CA ALA A 74 7.74 -4.17 15.94
C ALA A 74 8.18 -5.63 16.19
N THR A 75 7.62 -6.60 15.47
CA THR A 75 8.05 -8.01 15.51
C THR A 75 9.51 -8.20 15.07
N HIS A 76 10.03 -7.30 14.23
CA HIS A 76 11.42 -7.29 13.76
C HIS A 76 12.35 -6.38 14.57
N ARG A 77 11.89 -5.87 15.73
CA ARG A 77 12.62 -4.86 16.52
C ARG A 77 14.06 -5.25 16.82
N LYS A 78 14.34 -6.52 17.16
CA LYS A 78 15.70 -6.96 17.50
C LYS A 78 16.65 -6.80 16.31
N ALA A 79 16.25 -7.29 15.13
CA ALA A 79 17.03 -7.17 13.90
C ALA A 79 17.19 -5.71 13.46
N LEU A 80 16.14 -4.90 13.60
CA LEU A 80 16.20 -3.46 13.30
C LEU A 80 17.14 -2.70 14.25
N LYS A 81 17.12 -3.01 15.55
CA LYS A 81 18.05 -2.44 16.53
C LYS A 81 19.52 -2.76 16.22
N ASN A 82 19.82 -3.99 15.78
CA ASN A 82 21.18 -4.37 15.36
C ASN A 82 21.68 -3.53 14.17
N ARG A 83 20.76 -2.91 13.43
CA ARG A 83 21.05 -2.03 12.29
C ARG A 83 20.91 -0.54 12.65
N SER A 84 20.88 -0.23 13.94
CA SER A 84 20.69 1.12 14.50
C SER A 84 19.38 1.81 14.07
N ILE A 85 18.33 1.02 13.84
CA ILE A 85 16.98 1.51 13.51
C ILE A 85 16.13 1.41 14.79
N PHE A 86 15.76 2.55 15.35
CA PHE A 86 15.02 2.61 16.62
C PHE A 86 13.61 3.18 16.46
N THR A 87 13.42 4.06 15.48
CA THR A 87 12.17 4.76 15.22
C THR A 87 11.62 4.43 13.83
N ASP A 88 10.34 4.72 13.62
CA ASP A 88 9.68 4.59 12.32
C ASP A 88 10.30 5.49 11.24
N ARG A 89 10.83 6.67 11.60
CA ARG A 89 11.57 7.55 10.69
C ARG A 89 12.88 6.93 10.24
N ASP A 90 13.67 6.40 11.18
CA ASP A 90 14.91 5.68 10.84
C ASP A 90 14.61 4.51 9.90
N PHE A 91 13.52 3.78 10.16
CA PHE A 91 13.08 2.68 9.33
C PHE A 91 12.76 3.15 7.90
N CYS A 92 11.93 4.19 7.75
CA CYS A 92 11.51 4.71 6.45
C CYS A 92 12.72 5.23 5.66
N GLU A 93 13.60 5.99 6.29
CA GLU A 93 14.79 6.55 5.65
C GLU A 93 15.75 5.43 5.20
N ARG A 94 16.05 4.48 6.09
CA ARG A 94 16.99 3.40 5.76
C ARG A 94 16.42 2.44 4.71
N LEU A 95 15.12 2.19 4.73
CA LEU A 95 14.44 1.40 3.70
C LEU A 95 14.57 2.09 2.34
N LEU A 96 14.26 3.39 2.28
CA LEU A 96 14.35 4.18 1.05
C LEU A 96 15.76 4.18 0.48
N GLN A 97 16.77 4.51 1.29
CA GLN A 97 18.17 4.53 0.87
C GLN A 97 18.67 3.17 0.38
N SER A 98 18.23 2.08 1.00
CA SER A 98 18.72 0.73 0.68
C SER A 98 18.02 0.09 -0.53
N THR A 99 16.75 0.43 -0.76
CA THR A 99 15.90 -0.33 -1.69
C THR A 99 15.22 0.52 -2.77
N GLY A 100 15.13 1.83 -2.55
CA GLY A 100 14.33 2.77 -3.32
C GLY A 100 12.84 2.78 -2.94
N VAL A 101 12.41 2.00 -1.94
CA VAL A 101 10.99 1.92 -1.52
C VAL A 101 10.68 3.03 -0.51
N ALA A 102 9.76 3.93 -0.87
CA ALA A 102 9.27 4.98 0.02
C ALA A 102 7.96 4.57 0.71
N VAL A 103 7.92 4.75 2.03
CA VAL A 103 6.73 4.60 2.89
C VAL A 103 6.69 5.75 3.89
N LEU A 104 5.55 5.99 4.53
CA LEU A 104 5.41 7.09 5.48
C LEU A 104 5.46 6.61 6.93
N PRO A 105 6.17 7.31 7.83
CA PRO A 105 6.25 6.90 9.23
C PRO A 105 4.91 7.07 9.94
N GLY A 106 4.60 6.15 10.86
CA GLY A 106 3.39 6.16 11.68
C GLY A 106 3.28 7.37 12.61
N SER A 107 4.40 7.97 12.98
CA SER A 107 4.51 9.16 13.82
C SER A 107 3.93 10.40 13.15
N CYS A 108 3.85 10.44 11.82
CA CYS A 108 3.07 11.46 11.09
C CYS A 108 1.55 11.33 11.30
N PHE A 109 1.09 10.21 11.87
CA PHE A 109 -0.32 9.91 12.17
C PHE A 109 -0.56 9.78 13.68
N GLY A 110 0.36 10.27 14.52
CA GLY A 110 0.20 10.31 15.98
C GLY A 110 0.53 9.01 16.72
N ARG A 111 1.18 8.03 16.08
CA ARG A 111 1.75 6.86 16.78
C ARG A 111 3.07 7.20 17.46
N ASP A 112 3.43 6.44 18.49
CA ASP A 112 4.75 6.53 19.09
C ASP A 112 5.79 6.03 18.07
N PRO A 113 6.86 6.81 17.75
CA PRO A 113 7.87 6.41 16.78
C PRO A 113 8.52 5.06 17.08
N ALA A 114 8.62 4.69 18.36
CA ALA A 114 9.19 3.41 18.76
C ALA A 114 8.31 2.23 18.35
N GLU A 115 7.02 2.39 18.08
CA GLU A 115 6.11 1.31 17.69
C GLU A 115 6.29 0.83 16.24
N LEU A 116 7.12 1.52 15.44
CA LEU A 116 7.51 1.11 14.09
C LEU A 116 6.32 0.87 13.15
N TYR A 117 5.27 1.68 13.29
CA TYR A 117 4.19 1.74 12.31
C TYR A 117 4.63 2.50 11.07
N VAL A 118 4.14 2.08 9.91
CA VAL A 118 4.30 2.82 8.66
C VAL A 118 3.01 2.75 7.84
N ARG A 119 2.79 3.76 7.00
CA ARG A 119 1.71 3.77 6.02
C ARG A 119 2.24 3.41 4.64
N ILE A 120 1.68 2.37 4.04
CA ILE A 120 2.03 1.87 2.70
C ILE A 120 0.84 2.12 1.77
N ALA A 121 1.06 2.83 0.67
CA ALA A 121 0.05 2.98 -0.39
C ALA A 121 0.16 1.81 -1.37
N PHE A 122 -0.98 1.23 -1.77
CA PHE A 122 -1.02 0.11 -2.73
C PHE A 122 -1.69 0.47 -4.07
N VAL A 123 -1.73 1.77 -4.40
CA VAL A 123 -2.40 2.31 -5.60
C VAL A 123 -1.48 2.61 -6.78
N ASP A 124 -0.36 1.91 -6.88
CA ASP A 124 0.49 1.96 -8.08
C ASP A 124 0.11 0.82 -9.03
N PHE A 125 -0.86 1.08 -9.91
CA PHE A 125 -1.34 0.12 -10.88
C PHE A 125 -1.85 0.74 -12.18
N LYS A 126 -1.80 -0.04 -13.26
CA LYS A 126 -2.30 0.33 -14.59
C LYS A 126 -3.83 0.25 -14.62
N GLY A 127 -4.50 1.38 -14.37
CA GLY A 127 -5.96 1.47 -14.18
C GLY A 127 -6.79 0.80 -15.29
N ASP A 128 -6.52 1.14 -16.56
CA ASP A 128 -7.28 0.59 -17.69
C ASP A 128 -7.14 -0.94 -17.79
N LEU A 129 -5.90 -1.44 -17.60
CA LEU A 129 -5.62 -2.87 -17.61
C LEU A 129 -6.28 -3.58 -16.42
N ALA A 130 -6.27 -2.95 -15.24
CA ALA A 130 -6.91 -3.48 -14.05
C ALA A 130 -8.42 -3.64 -14.25
N LEU A 131 -9.08 -2.60 -14.78
CA LEU A 131 -10.52 -2.59 -15.05
C LEU A 131 -10.91 -3.61 -16.13
N TYR A 132 -10.03 -3.87 -17.10
CA TYR A 132 -10.25 -4.88 -18.14
C TYR A 132 -10.09 -6.31 -17.59
N LEU A 133 -9.00 -6.58 -16.86
CA LEU A 133 -8.68 -7.93 -16.39
C LEU A 133 -9.55 -8.38 -15.21
N ILE A 134 -10.01 -7.46 -14.35
CA ILE A 134 -10.78 -7.83 -13.15
C ILE A 134 -12.11 -8.52 -13.48
N ASP A 135 -12.72 -8.21 -14.63
CA ASP A 135 -13.95 -8.86 -15.09
C ASP A 135 -13.70 -10.27 -15.64
N SER A 136 -12.48 -10.53 -16.11
CA SER A 136 -12.06 -11.85 -16.63
C SER A 136 -11.57 -12.78 -15.53
N MET A 137 -11.40 -12.29 -14.30
CA MET A 137 -10.93 -13.12 -13.19
C MET A 137 -11.97 -14.14 -12.74
N PRO A 138 -11.54 -15.38 -12.42
CA PRO A 138 -12.45 -16.41 -11.93
C PRO A 138 -13.08 -16.02 -10.59
N LYS A 139 -14.30 -16.51 -10.35
CA LYS A 139 -15.02 -16.26 -9.08
C LYS A 139 -14.29 -16.81 -7.86
N VAL A 140 -13.61 -17.95 -8.05
CA VAL A 140 -12.75 -18.57 -7.04
C VAL A 140 -11.31 -18.32 -7.47
N LEU A 141 -10.62 -17.48 -6.71
CA LEU A 141 -9.24 -17.08 -6.99
C LEU A 141 -8.26 -18.03 -6.29
N LYS A 142 -7.31 -18.59 -7.04
CA LYS A 142 -6.12 -19.22 -6.49
C LYS A 142 -5.02 -18.19 -6.30
N TRP A 143 -4.06 -18.45 -5.43
CA TRP A 143 -2.94 -17.54 -5.19
C TRP A 143 -2.13 -17.24 -6.46
N ASP A 144 -1.96 -18.21 -7.34
CA ASP A 144 -1.26 -18.03 -8.62
C ASP A 144 -1.98 -17.04 -9.55
N ASP A 145 -3.32 -17.06 -9.56
CA ASP A 145 -4.13 -16.10 -10.33
C ASP A 145 -3.92 -14.67 -9.80
N ILE A 146 -3.88 -14.53 -8.47
CA ILE A 146 -3.66 -13.24 -7.81
C ILE A 146 -2.24 -12.73 -8.10
N ASP A 147 -1.22 -13.59 -7.98
CA ASP A 147 0.17 -13.18 -8.22
C ASP A 147 0.38 -12.77 -9.68
N GLY A 148 -0.18 -13.53 -10.63
CA GLY A 148 -0.15 -13.19 -12.06
C GLY A 148 -0.85 -11.86 -12.37
N PHE A 149 -1.98 -11.57 -11.72
CA PHE A 149 -2.65 -10.28 -11.83
C PHE A 149 -1.76 -9.15 -11.31
N ILE A 150 -1.16 -9.31 -10.14
CA ILE A 150 -0.32 -8.28 -9.51
C ILE A 150 0.93 -7.99 -10.35
N GLN A 151 1.60 -9.02 -10.86
CA GLN A 151 2.76 -8.84 -11.73
C GLN A 151 2.40 -8.10 -13.05
N SER A 152 1.20 -8.33 -13.57
CA SER A 152 0.75 -7.70 -14.82
C SER A 152 0.26 -6.26 -14.61
N VAL A 153 -0.52 -6.04 -13.55
CA VAL A 153 -1.28 -4.81 -13.31
C VAL A 153 -0.53 -3.83 -12.39
N CYS A 154 0.21 -4.35 -11.41
CA CYS A 154 0.90 -3.59 -10.37
C CYS A 154 2.41 -3.94 -10.28
N PRO A 155 3.19 -3.95 -11.38
CA PRO A 155 4.56 -4.48 -11.38
C PRO A 155 5.51 -3.76 -10.42
N ASN A 156 5.38 -2.43 -10.29
CA ASN A 156 6.20 -1.65 -9.37
C ASN A 156 5.88 -1.97 -7.91
N LEU A 157 4.59 -2.15 -7.60
CA LEU A 157 4.13 -2.53 -6.26
C LEU A 157 4.64 -3.92 -5.90
N ASP A 158 4.60 -4.87 -6.84
CA ASP A 158 5.16 -6.22 -6.67
C ASP A 158 6.64 -6.16 -6.26
N VAL A 159 7.44 -5.44 -7.05
CA VAL A 159 8.87 -5.26 -6.80
C VAL A 159 9.10 -4.56 -5.46
N ALA A 160 8.32 -3.52 -5.14
CA ALA A 160 8.48 -2.75 -3.90
C ALA A 160 8.21 -3.61 -2.66
N ILE A 161 7.11 -4.36 -2.65
CA ILE A 161 6.75 -5.23 -1.52
C ILE A 161 7.77 -6.36 -1.37
N ARG A 162 8.22 -6.99 -2.46
CA ARG A 162 9.26 -8.04 -2.38
C ARG A 162 10.60 -7.49 -1.88
N LYS A 163 11.02 -6.31 -2.33
CA LYS A 163 12.23 -5.63 -1.85
C LYS A 163 12.14 -5.31 -0.36
N LEU A 164 11.01 -4.76 0.09
CA LEU A 164 10.73 -4.50 1.50
C LEU A 164 10.84 -5.80 2.30
N SER A 165 10.14 -6.86 1.89
CA SER A 165 10.15 -8.13 2.60
C SER A 165 11.54 -8.73 2.71
N LYS A 166 12.32 -8.74 1.62
CA LYS A 166 13.71 -9.21 1.63
C LYS A 166 14.60 -8.38 2.56
N TRP A 167 14.43 -7.06 2.55
CA TRP A 167 15.23 -6.14 3.36
C TRP A 167 14.92 -6.22 4.86
N VAL A 168 13.67 -6.49 5.22
CA VAL A 168 13.26 -6.72 6.62
C VAL A 168 13.82 -8.04 7.14
N LEU A 169 13.74 -9.11 6.34
CA LEU A 169 14.27 -10.43 6.71
C LEU A 169 15.80 -10.52 6.68
N TYR A 170 16.48 -9.56 6.07
CA TYR A 170 17.94 -9.54 6.03
C TYR A 170 18.52 -9.29 7.42
N SER A 171 19.20 -10.31 7.96
CA SER A 171 20.04 -10.19 9.16
C SER A 171 21.52 -10.34 8.77
N PRO A 172 22.39 -9.38 9.12
CA PRO A 172 23.83 -9.52 8.90
C PRO A 172 24.44 -10.72 9.66
N ASP A 173 23.75 -11.24 10.68
CA ASP A 173 24.21 -12.41 11.47
C ASP A 173 24.11 -13.75 10.69
N ASN A 174 23.36 -13.82 9.58
CA ASN A 174 23.16 -15.06 8.79
C ASN A 174 24.34 -15.42 7.86
N LEU A 175 25.42 -14.64 7.87
CA LEU A 175 26.65 -14.92 7.11
C LEU A 175 27.66 -15.80 7.86
N GLY A 176 27.38 -16.16 9.13
CA GLY A 176 28.29 -16.96 9.97
C GLY A 176 28.04 -18.47 10.00
N GLU A 177 26.88 -18.96 9.55
CA GLU A 177 26.51 -20.38 9.73
C GLU A 177 26.58 -21.24 8.45
N SER A 178 26.90 -20.68 7.28
CA SER A 178 26.95 -21.43 6.01
C SER A 178 28.36 -21.87 5.56
N VAL A 179 29.38 -21.76 6.42
CA VAL A 179 30.76 -22.20 6.10
C VAL A 179 31.19 -23.48 6.85
N ASN A 180 30.34 -24.08 7.68
CA ASN A 180 30.65 -25.35 8.34
C ASN A 180 29.41 -26.22 8.56
N ARG A 181 28.80 -26.75 7.49
CA ARG A 181 28.09 -28.04 7.47
C ARG A 181 28.09 -28.64 6.07
#